data_AF-A0A9E4WBE9-F1
#
_entry.id   AF-A0A9E4WBE9-F1
#
_cell.length_a   1.000
_cell.length_b   1.000
_cell.length_c   1.000
_cell.angle_alpha   90.00
_cell.angle_beta   90.00
_cell.angle_gamma   90.00
#
_symmetry.space_group_name_H-M   'P 1'
#
loop_
_entity.id
_entity.type
_entity.pdbx_description
1 polymer ?
#
loop_
_entity_poly.entity_id
_entity_poly.type
_entity_poly.pdbx_seq_one_letter_code
_entity_poly.pdbx_strand_id
1 'polypeptide(L)' 'MANSFLEIGLEAGKRWQELTAGERPWIRIGTALCGEAAGAFPVVDAVESALESQGVSAEVSRVGCLGLCFAEPLLDV' A
#
# COMPACT_ATOMS: atom_id res chain seq x y z
N MET A 1 -16.83 14.10 -20.50
CA MET A 1 -15.65 14.22 -21.39
C MET A 1 -14.55 13.38 -20.76
N ALA A 2 -13.83 12.57 -21.55
CA ALA A 2 -12.70 11.83 -21.02
C ALA A 2 -11.55 12.80 -20.72
N ASN A 3 -10.84 12.59 -19.61
CA ASN A 3 -9.63 13.35 -19.30
C ASN A 3 -8.59 13.11 -20.39
N SER A 4 -7.83 14.13 -20.75
CA SER A 4 -6.69 14.00 -21.65
C SER A 4 -5.59 13.14 -21.02
N PHE A 5 -4.77 12.52 -21.87
CA PHE A 5 -3.61 11.76 -21.41
C PHE A 5 -2.67 12.60 -20.51
N LEU A 6 -2.53 13.89 -20.84
CA LEU A 6 -1.68 14.81 -20.08
C LEU A 6 -2.25 15.08 -18.67
N GLU A 7 -3.56 15.26 -18.55
CA GLU A 7 -4.22 15.41 -17.25
C GLU A 7 -4.11 14.15 -16.39
N ILE A 8 -4.27 12.96 -16.99
CA ILE A 8 -4.08 11.68 -16.28
C ILE A 8 -2.65 11.55 -15.77
N GLY A 9 -1.66 11.92 -16.59
CA GLY A 9 -0.25 11.87 -16.19
C GLY A 9 0.08 12.83 -15.05
N LEU A 10 -0.45 14.06 -15.09
CA LEU A 10 -0.28 15.03 -14.01
C LEU A 10 -0.89 14.54 -12.69
N GLU A 11 -2.10 14.01 -12.74
CA GLU A 11 -2.79 13.48 -11.56
C GLU A 11 -2.05 12.26 -10.96
N ALA A 12 -1.61 11.33 -11.82
CA ALA A 12 -0.83 10.18 -11.38
C ALA A 12 0.50 10.60 -10.72
N GLY A 13 1.19 11.58 -11.31
CA GLY A 13 2.43 12.13 -10.76
C GLY A 13 2.21 12.80 -9.40
N LYS A 14 1.14 13.60 -9.27
CA LYS A 14 0.78 14.25 -8.00
C LYS A 14 0.51 13.20 -6.92
N ARG A 15 -0.33 12.20 -7.20
CA ARG A 15 -0.64 11.13 -6.24
C ARG A 15 0.59 10.32 -5.85
N TRP A 16 1.50 10.05 -6.79
CA TRP A 16 2.76 9.38 -6.49
C TRP A 16 3.64 10.19 -5.53
N GLN A 17 3.76 11.50 -5.75
CA GLN A 17 4.49 12.39 -4.85
C GLN A 17 3.87 12.43 -3.45
N GLU A 18 2.54 12.51 -3.35
CA GLU A 18 1.82 12.48 -2.06
C GLU A 18 2.08 11.18 -1.28
N LEU A 19 2.22 10.04 -1.96
CA LEU A 19 2.48 8.74 -1.33
C LEU A 19 3.96 8.54 -0.96
N THR A 20 4.89 8.99 -1.79
CA THR A 20 6.33 8.68 -1.63
C THR A 20 7.15 9.77 -0.95
N ALA A 21 6.70 11.03 -1.03
CA ALA A 21 7.33 12.18 -0.42
C ALA A 21 6.38 12.96 0.51
N GLY A 22 5.23 12.36 0.85
CA GLY A 22 4.26 12.94 1.77
C GLY A 22 4.67 12.87 3.23
N GLU A 23 3.83 13.43 4.10
CA GLU A 23 4.08 13.51 5.54
C GLU A 23 3.75 12.19 6.28
N ARG A 24 2.99 11.29 5.66
CA ARG A 24 2.58 10.00 6.24
C ARG A 24 3.33 8.86 5.54
N PRO A 25 3.93 7.91 6.28
CA PRO A 25 4.56 6.74 5.68
C PRO A 25 3.53 5.89 4.92
N TRP A 26 3.93 5.37 3.75
CA TRP A 26 3.08 4.56 2.89
C TRP A 26 3.40 3.07 3.00
N ILE A 27 2.67 2.39 3.87
CA ILE A 27 2.86 0.97 4.14
C ILE A 27 2.08 0.16 3.10
N ARG A 28 2.77 -0.70 2.37
CA ARG A 28 2.20 -1.54 1.31
C ARG A 28 2.30 -3.01 1.71
N ILE A 29 1.16 -3.71 1.67
CA ILE A 29 1.09 -5.12 2.06
C ILE A 29 0.57 -5.93 0.88
N GLY A 30 1.33 -6.93 0.45
CA GLY A 30 0.95 -7.84 -0.64
C GLY A 30 -0.24 -8.71 -0.23
N THR A 31 -1.41 -8.44 -0.81
CA THR A 31 -2.64 -9.19 -0.52
C THR A 31 -3.25 -9.84 -1.76
N ALA A 32 -2.44 -10.08 -2.79
CA ALA A 32 -2.83 -10.93 -3.92
C ALA A 32 -2.91 -12.41 -3.48
N LEU A 33 -3.21 -13.32 -4.42
CA LEU A 33 -3.50 -14.73 -4.11
C LEU A 33 -2.46 -15.42 -3.20
N CYS A 34 -1.17 -15.28 -3.48
CA CYS A 34 -0.12 -15.87 -2.65
C CYS A 34 -0.03 -15.22 -1.26
N GLY A 35 -0.20 -13.90 -1.18
CA GLY A 35 -0.25 -13.16 0.08
C GLY A 35 -1.45 -13.57 0.94
N GLU A 36 -2.64 -13.68 0.33
CA GLU A 36 -3.83 -14.18 1.02
C GLU A 36 -3.62 -15.61 1.54
N ALA A 37 -3.12 -16.52 0.70
CA ALA A 37 -2.83 -17.90 1.09
C ALA A 37 -1.76 -18.00 2.19
N ALA A 38 -0.81 -17.07 2.24
CA ALA A 38 0.21 -16.96 3.27
C ALA A 38 -0.27 -16.24 4.56
N GLY A 39 -1.50 -15.73 4.58
CA GLY A 39 -2.09 -15.07 5.75
C GLY A 39 -1.85 -13.57 5.84
N ALA A 40 -1.86 -12.85 4.71
CA ALA A 40 -1.65 -11.40 4.69
C ALA A 40 -2.75 -10.58 5.40
N PHE A 41 -4.02 -11.03 5.45
CA PHE A 41 -5.09 -10.24 6.08
C PHE A 41 -4.90 -10.04 7.60
N PRO A 42 -4.58 -11.09 8.39
CA PRO A 42 -4.18 -10.89 9.79
C PRO A 42 -3.00 -9.92 9.97
N VAL A 43 -2.07 -9.86 9.00
CA VAL A 43 -0.95 -8.91 9.04
C VAL A 43 -1.45 -7.48 8.85
N VAL A 44 -2.38 -7.26 7.91
CA VAL A 44 -3.01 -5.93 7.72
C VAL A 44 -3.72 -5.50 9.01
N ASP A 45 -4.55 -6.35 9.59
CA ASP A 45 -5.32 -6.03 10.80
C ASP A 45 -4.39 -5.71 11.98
N ALA A 46 -3.29 -6.45 12.11
CA ALA A 46 -2.28 -6.23 13.16
C ALA A 46 -1.53 -4.90 12.96
N VAL A 47 -1.19 -4.54 11.71
CA VAL A 47 -0.52 -3.28 11.38
C VAL A 47 -1.44 -2.09 11.68
N GLU A 48 -2.70 -2.14 11.22
CA GLU A 48 -3.69 -1.09 11.47
C GLU A 48 -3.93 -0.88 12.98
N SER A 49 -4.09 -1.97 13.73
CA SER A 49 -4.26 -1.92 15.19
C SER A 49 -3.01 -1.35 15.90
N ALA A 50 -1.81 -1.71 15.44
CA ALA A 50 -0.57 -1.21 16.01
C ALA A 50 -0.42 0.31 15.78
N LEU A 51 -0.73 0.79 14.58
CA LEU A 51 -0.70 2.21 14.25
C LEU A 51 -1.69 3.01 15.10
N GLU A 52 -2.93 2.51 15.25
CA GLU A 52 -3.95 3.14 16.08
C GLU A 52 -3.51 3.22 17.55
N SER A 53 -3.04 2.10 18.11
CA SER A 53 -2.60 2.04 19.52
C SER A 53 -1.40 2.94 19.83
N GLN A 54 -0.56 3.23 18.83
CA GLN A 54 0.60 4.10 18.96
C GLN A 54 0.33 5.55 18.54
N GLY A 55 -0.87 5.85 18.04
CA GLY A 55 -1.23 7.18 17.52
C GLY A 55 -0.40 7.60 16.30
N VAL A 56 0.10 6.64 15.52
CA VAL A 56 0.91 6.91 14.31
C VAL A 56 -0.01 7.02 13.10
N SER A 57 0.04 8.17 12.43
CA SER A 57 -0.68 8.37 11.17
C SER A 57 0.14 7.80 10.01
N ALA A 58 -0.36 6.76 9.35
CA ALA A 58 0.24 6.14 8.17
C ALA A 58 -0.84 5.85 7.11
N GLU A 59 -0.43 5.70 5.86
CA GLU A 59 -1.28 5.21 4.77
C GLU A 59 -1.03 3.72 4.58
N VAL A 60 -1.99 2.86 4.95
CA VAL A 60 -1.89 1.41 4.73
C VAL A 60 -2.60 1.03 3.45
N SER A 61 -1.87 0.47 2.49
CA SER A 61 -2.38 0.05 1.19
C SER A 61 -2.24 -1.46 1.01
N ARG A 62 -3.37 -2.12 0.74
CA ARG A 62 -3.43 -3.50 0.26
C ARG A 62 -3.09 -3.51 -1.22
N VAL A 63 -1.96 -4.10 -1.59
CA VAL A 63 -1.45 -4.08 -2.97
C VAL A 63 -1.47 -5.47 -3.60
N GLY A 64 -1.28 -5.51 -4.92
CA GLY A 64 -1.18 -6.75 -5.69
C GLY A 64 0.12 -7.52 -5.42
N CYS A 65 0.41 -8.48 -6.30
CA CYS A 65 1.61 -9.32 -6.21
C CYS A 65 2.88 -8.49 -6.42
N LEU A 66 3.88 -8.68 -5.54
CA LEU A 66 5.19 -8.03 -5.63
C LEU A 66 6.24 -8.88 -6.38
N GLY A 67 5.86 -10.08 -6.84
CA GLY A 67 6.71 -10.96 -7.66
C GLY A 67 7.62 -11.90 -6.85
N LEU A 68 7.59 -11.86 -5.52
CA LEU A 68 8.38 -12.70 -4.62
C LEU A 68 7.48 -13.65 -3.82
N CYS A 69 6.62 -14.41 -4.50
CA CYS A 69 5.56 -15.21 -3.87
C CYS A 69 6.04 -16.19 -2.79
N PHE A 70 7.29 -16.67 -2.87
CA PHE A 70 7.86 -17.60 -1.88
C PHE A 70 8.15 -16.93 -0.52
N ALA A 71 8.18 -15.59 -0.49
CA ALA A 71 8.51 -14.78 0.69
C ALA A 71 7.29 -14.06 1.26
N GLU A 72 6.09 -14.30 0.70
CA GLU A 72 4.85 -13.75 1.23
C GLU A 72 4.56 -14.28 2.65
N PRO A 73 3.93 -13.48 3.54
CA PRO A 73 3.41 -12.13 3.30
C PRO A 73 4.49 -11.03 3.27
N LEU A 74 4.46 -10.16 2.27
CA LEU A 74 5.41 -9.08 2.08
C LEU A 74 4.83 -7.72 2.48
N LEU A 75 5.64 -6.95 3.20
CA LEU A 75 5.36 -5.57 3.59
C LEU A 75 6.54 -4.69 3.17
N ASP A 76 6.22 -3.55 2.56
CA ASP A 76 7.17 -2.49 2.16
C ASP A 76 6.71 -1.14 2.71
N VAL A 77 7.63 -0.21 2.97
CA VAL A 77 7.35 1.14 3.49
C VAL A 77 8.00 2.18 2.59
#